data_AF-A0A382SD57-F1
#
_entry.id   AF-A0A382SD57-F1
#
_cell.length_a   1.000
_cell.length_b   1.000
_cell.length_c   1.000
_cell.angle_alpha   90.00
_cell.angle_beta   90.00
_cell.angle_gamma   90.00
#
_symmetry.space_group_name_H-M   'P 1'
#
loop_
_entity.id
_entity.type
_entity.pdbx_description
1 polymer ?
#
loop_
_entity_poly.entity_id
_entity_poly.type
_entity_poly.pdbx_seq_one_letter_code
_entity_poly.pdbx_strand_id
1 'polypeptide(L)' 'AKVLALGTGKTDDNGKKIAFEVKKGDKVLISKYGGTEVKVDGKELKILNSDDILAIVG' A
#
# COMPACT_ATOMS: atom_id res chain seq x y z
N ALA A 1 -7.20 -5.14 5.23
CA ALA A 1 -5.85 -5.69 5.00
C ALA A 1 -4.86 -5.13 6.04
N LYS A 2 -3.68 -5.72 6.19
CA LYS A 2 -2.60 -5.17 7.04
C LYS A 2 -1.40 -4.80 6.18
N VAL A 3 -0.84 -3.61 6.38
CA VAL A 3 0.34 -3.15 5.63
C VAL A 3 1.58 -3.94 6.09
N LEU A 4 2.18 -4.70 5.18
CA LEU A 4 3.38 -5.50 5.49
C LEU A 4 4.68 -4.79 5.10
N ALA A 5 4.65 -4.00 4.03
CA ALA A 5 5.78 -3.25 3.51
C ALA A 5 5.28 -2.02 2.72
N LEU A 6 6.17 -1.05 2.52
CA LEU A 6 5.96 0.11 1.67
C LEU A 6 7.04 0.13 0.58
N GLY A 7 6.68 0.65 -0.60
CA GLY A 7 7.66 0.93 -1.65
C GLY A 7 8.54 2.14 -1.31
N THR A 8 9.40 2.55 -2.24
CA THR A 8 10.31 3.70 -2.07
C THR A 8 9.63 5.09 -2.14
N GLY A 9 8.30 5.13 -2.19
CA GLY A 9 7.51 6.34 -2.34
C GLY A 9 7.53 6.90 -3.76
N LYS A 10 6.41 7.50 -4.17
CA LYS A 10 6.32 8.26 -5.42
C LYS A 10 7.15 9.55 -5.28
N THR A 11 7.73 9.99 -6.38
CA THR A 11 8.40 11.28 -6.46
C THR A 11 7.54 12.19 -7.32
N ASP A 12 7.34 13.44 -6.91
CA ASP A 12 6.64 14.44 -7.72
C ASP A 12 7.53 14.98 -8.84
N ASP A 13 6.97 15.83 -9.70
CA ASP A 13 7.66 16.40 -10.86
C ASP A 13 8.83 17.32 -10.48
N ASN A 14 8.88 17.77 -9.21
CA ASN A 14 9.95 18.60 -8.67
C ASN A 14 11.04 17.79 -7.97
N GLY A 15 10.98 16.45 -8.05
CA GLY A 15 11.96 15.56 -7.43
C GLY A 15 11.73 15.34 -5.93
N LYS A 16 10.63 15.83 -5.35
CA LYS A 16 10.32 15.66 -3.93
C LYS A 16 9.56 14.35 -3.71
N LYS A 17 9.92 13.64 -2.64
CA LYS A 17 9.20 12.43 -2.22
C LYS A 17 7.81 12.76 -1.69
N ILE A 18 6.82 12.04 -2.20
CA ILE A 18 5.46 12.01 -1.68
C ILE A 18 5.43 10.99 -0.54
N ALA A 19 5.11 11.46 0.65
CA ALA A 19 5.01 10.60 1.82
C ALA A 19 3.82 9.63 1.68
N PHE A 20 3.98 8.40 2.19
CA PHE A 20 2.85 7.53 2.38
C PHE A 20 2.00 8.01 3.56
N GLU A 21 0.69 7.94 3.41
CA GLU A 21 -0.25 8.23 4.51
C GLU A 21 -0.37 7.04 5.48
N VAL A 22 0.12 5.86 5.07
CA VAL A 22 0.14 4.63 5.86
C VAL A 22 1.56 4.26 6.27
N LYS A 23 1.67 3.45 7.33
CA LYS A 23 2.92 2.83 7.77
C LYS A 23 2.78 1.31 7.89
N LYS A 24 3.92 0.62 7.92
CA LYS A 24 3.97 -0.83 8.19
C LYS A 24 3.26 -1.12 9.50
N GLY A 25 2.34 -2.09 9.46
CA GLY A 25 1.56 -2.52 10.62
C GLY A 25 0.13 -2.00 10.65
N ASP A 26 -0.16 -0.89 9.95
CA ASP A 26 -1.50 -0.30 9.92
C ASP A 26 -2.53 -1.29 9.39
N LYS A 27 -3.73 -1.26 9.98
CA LYS A 27 -4.90 -1.97 9.45
C LYS A 27 -5.66 -1.03 8.55
N VAL A 28 -5.90 -1.45 7.32
CA VAL A 28 -6.50 -0.61 6.29
C VAL A 28 -7.72 -1.25 5.65
N LEU A 29 -8.69 -0.41 5.30
CA LEU A 29 -9.75 -0.75 4.35
C LEU A 29 -9.26 -0.45 2.94
N ILE A 30 -9.49 -1.40 2.03
CA ILE A 30 -9.03 -1.31 0.64
C ILE A 30 -10.20 -1.48 -0.30
N SER A 31 -10.11 -0.92 -1.50
CA SER A 31 -11.10 -1.13 -2.54
C SER A 31 -11.22 -2.63 -2.88
N LYS A 32 -12.45 -3.10 -3.15
CA LYS A 32 -12.71 -4.54 -3.40
C LYS A 32 -11.95 -5.08 -4.63
N TYR A 33 -11.80 -4.25 -5.65
CA TYR A 33 -11.24 -4.63 -6.95
C TYR A 33 -9.84 -4.05 -7.22
N GLY A 34 -9.25 -3.32 -6.26
CA GLY A 34 -7.94 -2.71 -6.42
C GLY A 34 -6.76 -3.67 -6.18
N GLY A 35 -5.60 -3.29 -6.74
CA GLY A 35 -4.33 -3.98 -6.57
C GLY A 35 -4.08 -5.20 -7.45
N THR A 36 -2.88 -5.77 -7.30
CA THR A 36 -2.42 -6.97 -8.02
C THR A 36 -2.02 -8.05 -7.01
N GLU A 37 -2.48 -9.27 -7.22
CA GLU A 37 -2.12 -10.42 -6.40
C GLU A 37 -0.77 -11.00 -6.83
N VAL A 38 0.08 -11.30 -5.85
CA VAL A 38 1.41 -11.86 -6.06
C VAL A 38 1.72 -12.93 -5.03
N LYS A 39 2.53 -13.92 -5.39
CA LYS A 39 3.06 -14.93 -4.45
C LYS A 39 4.51 -14.61 -4.11
N VAL A 40 4.79 -14.44 -2.82
CA VAL A 40 6.15 -14.20 -2.30
C VAL A 40 6.38 -15.16 -1.15
N ASP A 41 7.45 -15.96 -1.20
CA ASP A 41 7.79 -16.96 -0.19
C ASP A 41 6.60 -17.90 0.17
N GLY A 42 5.84 -18.29 -0.85
CA GLY A 42 4.66 -19.15 -0.71
C GLY A 42 3.43 -18.47 -0.09
N LYS A 43 3.47 -17.16 0.19
CA LYS A 43 2.34 -16.38 0.71
C LYS A 43 1.70 -15.56 -0.39
N GLU A 44 0.37 -15.59 -0.45
CA GLU A 44 -0.42 -14.70 -1.30
C GLU A 44 -0.49 -13.31 -0.67
N LEU A 45 0.05 -12.33 -1.39
CA LEU A 45 0.08 -10.92 -1.02
C LEU A 45 -0.62 -10.09 -2.08
N LYS A 46 -1.02 -8.87 -1.71
CA LYS A 46 -1.60 -7.90 -2.64
C LYS A 46 -0.76 -6.64 -2.67
N ILE A 47 -0.32 -6.26 -3.86
CA ILE A 47 0.31 -4.96 -4.13
C ILE A 47 -0.84 -3.98 -4.37
N LEU A 48 -0.81 -2.85 -3.66
CA LEU A 48 -1.84 -1.82 -3.74
C LEU A 48 -1.17 -0.47 -4.01
N ASN A 49 -1.83 0.37 -4.81
CA ASN A 49 -1.48 1.78 -4.87
C ASN A 49 -2.03 2.48 -3.62
N SER A 50 -1.46 3.64 -3.26
CA SER A 50 -1.97 4.43 -2.14
C SER A 50 -3.46 4.77 -2.31
N ASP A 51 -3.89 5.03 -3.54
CA ASP A 51 -5.29 5.38 -3.87
C ASP A 51 -6.28 4.22 -3.67
N ASP A 52 -5.79 2.98 -3.58
CA ASP A 52 -6.64 1.82 -3.27
C ASP A 52 -6.99 1.72 -1.78
N ILE A 53 -6.32 2.51 -0.93
CA ILE A 53 -6.51 2.54 0.52
C ILE A 53 -7.59 3.57 0.87
N LEU A 54 -8.72 3.10 1.39
CA LEU A 54 -9.88 3.93 1.67
C LEU A 54 -9.87 4.52 3.09
N ALA A 55 -9.29 3.80 4.06
CA ALA A 55 -9.20 4.25 5.45
C ALA A 55 -8.16 3.44 6.24
N ILE A 56 -7.57 4.07 7.26
CA ILE A 56 -6.83 3.40 8.34
C ILE A 56 -7.82 3.16 9.49
N VAL A 57 -7.92 1.93 9.97
CA VAL A 57 -8.92 1.49 10.97
C VAL A 57 -8.28 0.89 12.22
N GLY A 58 -6.97 1.04 12.40
CA GLY A 58 -6.25 0.65 13.62
C GLY A 58 -4.75 0.65 13.48
#